data_AF-T1B803-F1
#
_entry.id   AF-T1B803-F1
#
_cell.length_a   1.000
_cell.length_b   1.000
_cell.length_c   1.000
_cell.angle_alpha   90.00
_cell.angle_beta   90.00
_cell.angle_gamma   90.00
#
_symmetry.space_group_name_H-M   'P 1'
#
loop_
_entity.id
_entity.type
_entity.pdbx_description
1 polymer ?
#
loop_
_entity_poly.entity_id
_entity_poly.type
_entity_poly.pdbx_seq_one_letter_code
_entity_poly.pdbx_strand_id
1 'polypeptide(L)'
;QYIVTNTVGLNVLWNVNEDWTLEVDADQSKSQFNPNGTYTGVGGDVGFGNTTNNYTGGLVLNQSGNVLPYWSAYGPNSVASGSSAVAAPNYNGLDPFIIGSHVFDLQTQQNTDQINEATLRATWNPGNSTKVSFGAQFLDDSWNTKEMDTFTNNYWELWSGYGPASGNAAGNGVALPPSLFSTASVGNWMPGYSGAGNLPGRIVMYNPYSLLNYLIHQPVDPSQNAVAVADGYPAYTGGYIPPEALSPTSVQHVARMNYSPFV
;
A
#
# COMPACT_ATOMS: atom_id res chain seq x y z
N GLN A 1 0.04 -8.73 7.68
CA GLN A 1 -0.44 -7.63 8.53
C GLN A 1 -1.57 -8.15 9.42
N TYR A 2 -1.72 -7.59 10.62
CA TYR A 2 -2.76 -8.00 11.56
C TYR A 2 -3.09 -6.86 12.54
N ILE A 3 -4.22 -6.98 13.21
CA ILE A 3 -4.67 -6.05 14.24
C ILE A 3 -4.60 -6.75 15.59
N VAL A 4 -4.09 -6.07 16.60
CA VAL A 4 -4.17 -6.51 18.01
C VAL A 4 -5.07 -5.56 18.75
N THR A 5 -6.02 -6.10 19.49
CA THR A 5 -6.92 -5.32 20.34
C THR A 5 -6.88 -5.87 21.75
N ASN A 6 -6.81 -4.99 22.74
CA ASN A 6 -6.93 -5.33 24.14
C ASN A 6 -7.86 -4.32 24.82
N THR A 7 -8.77 -4.82 25.64
CA THR A 7 -9.66 -4.01 26.45
C THR A 7 -9.57 -4.49 27.90
N VAL A 8 -9.33 -3.55 28.81
CA VAL A 8 -9.31 -3.80 30.24
C VAL A 8 -10.28 -2.84 30.90
N GLY A 9 -11.06 -3.33 31.86
CA GLY A 9 -12.05 -2.50 32.51
C GLY A 9 -12.42 -3.00 33.91
N LEU A 10 -13.11 -2.13 34.63
CA LEU A 10 -13.59 -2.33 35.97
C LEU A 10 -15.00 -1.77 36.08
N ASN A 11 -15.93 -2.60 36.56
CA ASN A 11 -17.27 -2.16 36.94
C ASN A 11 -17.46 -2.40 38.45
N VAL A 12 -17.88 -1.36 39.17
CA VAL A 12 -18.15 -1.39 40.60
C VAL A 12 -19.56 -0.89 40.86
N LEU A 13 -20.36 -1.75 41.48
CA LEU A 13 -21.65 -1.39 42.06
C LEU A 13 -21.52 -1.30 43.58
N TRP A 14 -21.88 -0.16 44.14
CA TRP A 14 -21.88 0.06 45.59
C TRP A 14 -23.26 0.51 46.08
N ASN A 15 -23.89 -0.36 46.88
CA ASN A 15 -25.07 0.02 47.64
C ASN A 15 -24.62 0.79 48.88
N VAL A 16 -24.72 2.11 48.81
CA VAL A 16 -24.28 3.00 49.89
C VAL A 16 -25.20 2.85 51.09
N ASN A 17 -26.52 2.79 50.84
CA ASN A 17 -27.58 2.48 51.82
C ASN A 17 -28.86 2.03 51.09
N GLU A 18 -30.00 1.95 51.81
CA GLU A 18 -31.29 1.51 51.25
C GLU A 18 -31.81 2.40 50.11
N ASP A 19 -31.43 3.68 50.09
CA ASP A 19 -31.95 4.69 49.16
C ASP A 19 -30.94 5.07 48.07
N TRP A 20 -29.65 4.70 48.21
CA TRP A 20 -28.56 5.16 47.35
C TRP A 20 -27.70 4.02 46.81
N THR A 21 -27.50 4.06 45.50
CA THR A 21 -26.58 3.19 44.77
C THR A 21 -25.61 4.03 43.94
N LEU A 22 -24.33 3.67 43.97
CA LEU A 22 -23.29 4.25 43.12
C LEU A 22 -22.78 3.19 42.15
N GLU A 23 -22.62 3.56 40.89
CA GLU A 23 -22.01 2.75 39.84
C GLU A 23 -20.79 3.51 39.29
N VAL A 24 -19.67 2.80 39.21
CA VAL A 24 -18.48 3.24 38.47
C VAL A 24 -18.22 2.20 37.39
N ASP A 25 -18.18 2.63 36.15
CA ASP A 25 -17.71 1.83 35.02
C ASP A 25 -16.53 2.54 34.41
N ALA A 26 -15.41 1.86 34.22
CA ALA A 26 -14.25 2.44 33.56
C ALA A 26 -13.52 1.39 32.76
N ASP A 27 -13.15 1.72 31.54
CA ASP A 27 -12.39 0.85 30.67
C ASP A 27 -11.38 1.61 29.82
N GLN A 28 -10.41 0.85 29.33
CA GLN A 28 -9.48 1.27 28.31
C GLN A 28 -9.47 0.22 27.22
N SER A 29 -9.73 0.64 26.00
CA SER A 29 -9.57 -0.16 24.79
C SER A 29 -8.40 0.36 23.98
N LYS A 30 -7.55 -0.53 23.48
CA LYS A 30 -6.45 -0.19 22.57
C LYS A 30 -6.42 -1.13 21.39
N SER A 31 -6.41 -0.57 20.19
CA SER A 31 -6.22 -1.27 18.93
C SER A 31 -4.91 -0.85 18.27
N GLN A 32 -4.18 -1.81 17.72
CA GLN A 32 -2.92 -1.58 17.04
C GLN A 32 -2.94 -2.28 15.69
N PHE A 33 -2.80 -1.52 14.61
CA PHE A 33 -2.58 -2.07 13.28
C PHE A 33 -1.09 -2.27 13.06
N ASN A 34 -0.73 -3.46 12.60
CA ASN A 34 0.64 -3.84 12.24
C ASN A 34 1.68 -3.56 13.35
N PRO A 35 1.47 -4.03 14.59
CA PRO A 35 2.34 -3.71 15.71
C PRO A 35 3.78 -4.24 15.54
N ASN A 36 3.96 -5.30 14.74
CA ASN A 36 5.29 -5.84 14.41
C ASN A 36 6.00 -5.12 13.26
N GLY A 37 5.36 -4.14 12.61
CA GLY A 37 5.97 -3.38 11.51
C GLY A 37 6.28 -4.23 10.27
N THR A 38 5.38 -5.15 9.90
CA THR A 38 5.50 -5.91 8.63
C THR A 38 5.11 -5.02 7.46
N TYR A 39 5.73 -5.22 6.28
CA TYR A 39 5.41 -4.42 5.10
C TYR A 39 3.91 -4.39 4.80
N THR A 40 3.39 -3.18 4.63
CA THR A 40 2.03 -2.90 4.19
C THR A 40 1.92 -2.78 2.67
N GLY A 41 3.01 -2.36 2.02
CA GLY A 41 3.19 -2.33 0.58
C GLY A 41 4.55 -2.90 0.19
N VAL A 42 4.56 -3.70 -0.87
CA VAL A 42 5.77 -4.18 -1.55
C VAL A 42 5.50 -4.05 -3.04
N GLY A 43 5.87 -2.88 -3.58
CA GLY A 43 5.72 -2.54 -4.98
C GLY A 43 7.04 -2.74 -5.71
N GLY A 44 6.97 -3.23 -6.93
CA GLY A 44 8.15 -3.43 -7.75
C GLY A 44 7.77 -3.27 -9.19
N ASP A 45 8.14 -2.17 -9.81
CA ASP A 45 7.94 -1.96 -11.22
C ASP A 45 9.02 -2.68 -12.02
N VAL A 46 8.57 -3.25 -13.12
CA VAL A 46 9.40 -3.82 -14.17
C VAL A 46 8.90 -3.27 -15.49
N GLY A 47 9.74 -3.24 -16.52
CA GLY A 47 9.25 -2.70 -17.77
C GLY A 47 10.17 -2.82 -18.95
N PHE A 48 9.74 -2.11 -19.99
CA PHE A 48 10.32 -2.06 -21.31
C PHE A 48 10.96 -0.68 -21.50
N GLY A 49 12.25 -0.61 -21.87
CA GLY A 49 13.03 0.61 -21.84
C GLY A 49 12.96 1.41 -23.14
N ASN A 50 13.38 0.82 -24.27
CA ASN A 50 13.41 1.53 -25.56
C ASN A 50 13.07 0.65 -26.76
N THR A 51 13.09 1.26 -27.96
CA THR A 51 12.71 0.65 -29.24
C THR A 51 13.54 -0.56 -29.66
N THR A 52 14.69 -0.84 -29.03
CA THR A 52 15.58 -1.96 -29.37
C THR A 52 14.93 -3.31 -29.06
N ASN A 53 14.04 -3.36 -28.07
CA ASN A 53 13.34 -4.59 -27.69
C ASN A 53 12.06 -4.86 -28.52
N ASN A 54 11.75 -3.97 -29.48
CA ASN A 54 10.56 -4.04 -30.34
C ASN A 54 9.23 -4.15 -29.57
N TYR A 55 9.17 -3.66 -28.33
CA TYR A 55 7.92 -3.51 -27.61
C TYR A 55 7.19 -2.24 -28.07
N THR A 56 5.99 -2.40 -28.61
CA THR A 56 5.14 -1.30 -29.11
C THR A 56 3.74 -1.30 -28.49
N GLY A 57 3.50 -2.15 -27.50
CA GLY A 57 2.20 -2.32 -26.87
C GLY A 57 1.79 -1.12 -26.01
N GLY A 58 0.50 -0.82 -25.99
CA GLY A 58 -0.02 0.22 -25.11
C GLY A 58 -1.55 0.24 -25.01
N LEU A 59 -2.03 0.95 -23.99
CA LEU A 59 -3.46 1.25 -23.84
C LEU A 59 -3.83 2.44 -24.74
N VAL A 60 -4.85 2.23 -25.55
CA VAL A 60 -5.51 3.27 -26.34
C VAL A 60 -6.70 3.80 -25.55
N LEU A 61 -6.65 5.09 -25.26
CA LEU A 61 -7.77 5.84 -24.67
C LEU A 61 -8.61 6.43 -25.80
N ASN A 62 -9.93 6.24 -25.73
CA ASN A 62 -10.85 6.86 -26.67
C ASN A 62 -11.33 8.22 -26.14
N GLN A 63 -11.49 9.20 -27.02
CA GLN A 63 -12.05 10.51 -26.66
C GLN A 63 -13.54 10.44 -26.29
N SER A 64 -14.24 9.39 -26.73
CA SER A 64 -15.61 9.10 -26.32
C SER A 64 -15.63 8.37 -24.97
N GLY A 65 -16.33 8.93 -23.99
CA GLY A 65 -16.57 8.29 -22.70
C GLY A 65 -17.42 7.00 -22.77
N ASN A 66 -17.95 6.66 -23.95
CA ASN A 66 -18.74 5.43 -24.18
C ASN A 66 -17.90 4.25 -24.65
N VAL A 67 -16.58 4.40 -24.76
CA VAL A 67 -15.67 3.35 -25.21
C VAL A 67 -14.65 3.09 -24.11
N LEU A 68 -14.61 1.84 -23.64
CA LEU A 68 -13.60 1.43 -22.67
C LEU A 68 -12.21 1.47 -23.32
N PRO A 69 -11.15 1.81 -22.55
CA PRO A 69 -9.77 1.64 -22.99
C PRO A 69 -9.51 0.24 -23.52
N TYR A 70 -8.70 0.13 -24.57
CA TYR A 70 -8.31 -1.15 -25.17
C TYR A 70 -6.81 -1.20 -25.46
N TRP A 71 -6.25 -2.40 -25.53
CA TRP A 71 -4.86 -2.64 -25.87
C TRP A 71 -4.64 -2.56 -27.39
N SER A 72 -3.54 -1.92 -27.78
CA SER A 72 -3.10 -1.86 -29.17
C SER A 72 -1.66 -2.34 -29.29
N ALA A 73 -1.37 -3.06 -30.37
CA ALA A 73 -0.02 -3.38 -30.81
C ALA A 73 0.74 -2.16 -31.36
N TYR A 74 0.01 -1.06 -31.54
CA TYR A 74 0.47 0.19 -32.12
C TYR A 74 0.47 1.22 -31.01
N GLY A 75 1.66 1.62 -30.57
CA GLY A 75 1.83 2.77 -29.69
C GLY A 75 1.46 4.07 -30.42
N PRO A 76 1.40 5.21 -29.72
CA PRO A 76 0.99 6.51 -30.28
C PRO A 76 1.83 7.00 -31.48
N ASN A 77 2.95 6.33 -31.81
CA ASN A 77 3.85 6.68 -32.91
C ASN A 77 4.03 5.55 -33.96
N SER A 78 3.26 4.46 -33.88
CA SER A 78 3.33 3.34 -34.83
C SER A 78 2.38 3.59 -36.01
N VAL A 79 2.85 4.24 -37.07
CA VAL A 79 2.08 4.35 -38.32
C VAL A 79 2.12 2.99 -39.01
N ALA A 80 0.96 2.36 -39.24
CA ALA A 80 0.84 1.24 -40.15
C ALA A 80 1.31 1.70 -41.55
N SER A 81 2.52 1.33 -41.96
CA SER A 81 2.98 1.59 -43.32
C SER A 81 2.39 0.52 -44.25
N GLY A 82 1.34 0.90 -44.98
CA GLY A 82 0.67 0.05 -45.97
C GLY A 82 -0.59 -0.67 -45.46
N SER A 83 -1.25 -1.39 -46.36
CA SER A 83 -2.54 -2.07 -46.16
C SER A 83 -2.50 -3.29 -45.23
N SER A 84 -1.40 -3.48 -44.49
CA SER A 84 -1.24 -4.59 -43.55
C SER A 84 -0.49 -4.09 -42.34
N ALA A 85 -1.16 -4.15 -41.19
CA ALA A 85 -0.62 -3.66 -39.95
C ALA A 85 0.43 -4.66 -39.44
N VAL A 86 1.73 -4.32 -39.54
CA VAL A 86 2.81 -5.16 -39.00
C VAL A 86 2.92 -4.88 -37.50
N ALA A 87 2.32 -5.73 -36.67
CA ALA A 87 2.54 -5.70 -35.23
C ALA A 87 4.00 -6.12 -34.94
N ALA A 88 4.69 -5.39 -34.06
CA ALA A 88 6.02 -5.78 -33.63
C ALA A 88 5.94 -7.14 -32.89
N PRO A 89 6.89 -8.06 -33.02
CA PRO A 89 6.80 -9.40 -32.43
C PRO A 89 6.51 -9.41 -30.92
N ASN A 90 6.96 -8.38 -30.21
CA ASN A 90 6.87 -8.26 -28.76
C ASN A 90 5.75 -7.32 -28.28
N TYR A 91 4.80 -6.93 -29.14
CA TYR A 91 3.76 -5.94 -28.81
C TYR A 91 2.88 -6.28 -27.59
N ASN A 92 2.79 -7.54 -27.19
CA ASN A 92 2.05 -7.94 -25.99
C ASN A 92 2.90 -7.92 -24.71
N GLY A 93 4.21 -7.66 -24.82
CA GLY A 93 5.13 -7.64 -23.67
C GLY A 93 5.26 -8.97 -22.95
N LEU A 94 4.88 -10.09 -23.57
CA LEU A 94 4.86 -11.41 -22.94
C LEU A 94 6.24 -12.08 -22.87
N ASP A 95 7.20 -11.56 -23.63
CA ASP A 95 8.55 -12.08 -23.64
C ASP A 95 9.31 -11.58 -22.38
N PRO A 96 9.65 -12.47 -21.43
CA PRO A 96 10.34 -12.06 -20.21
C PRO A 96 11.80 -11.62 -20.47
N PHE A 97 12.37 -11.95 -21.64
CA PHE A 97 13.75 -11.57 -22.01
C PHE A 97 13.89 -10.11 -22.41
N ILE A 98 12.78 -9.36 -22.49
CA ILE A 98 12.77 -7.94 -22.79
C ILE A 98 12.31 -7.06 -21.62
N ILE A 99 12.17 -7.65 -20.43
CA ILE A 99 11.75 -6.98 -19.22
C ILE A 99 12.99 -6.74 -18.35
N GLY A 100 13.15 -5.53 -17.81
CA GLY A 100 14.16 -5.26 -16.79
C GLY A 100 13.60 -4.47 -15.61
N SER A 101 14.46 -4.28 -14.60
CA SER A 101 14.05 -3.65 -13.34
C SER A 101 13.75 -2.18 -13.55
N HIS A 102 12.71 -1.70 -12.89
CA HIS A 102 12.43 -0.28 -12.80
C HIS A 102 12.48 0.09 -11.32
N VAL A 103 11.47 0.73 -10.78
CA VAL A 103 11.48 1.20 -9.40
C VAL A 103 11.01 0.11 -8.45
N PHE A 104 11.44 0.15 -7.19
CA PHE A 104 11.00 -0.82 -6.20
C PHE A 104 10.73 -0.15 -4.87
N ASP A 105 9.48 -0.12 -4.45
CA ASP A 105 9.03 0.55 -3.24
C ASP A 105 8.65 -0.43 -2.11
N LEU A 106 9.00 -0.04 -0.90
CA LEU A 106 8.55 -0.66 0.33
C LEU A 106 7.79 0.38 1.14
N GLN A 107 6.72 -0.06 1.78
CA GLN A 107 5.94 0.76 2.69
C GLN A 107 5.51 -0.05 3.91
N THR A 108 5.56 0.58 5.08
CA THR A 108 5.08 0.05 6.36
C THR A 108 4.22 1.10 7.06
N GLN A 109 2.93 0.83 7.19
CA GLN A 109 2.01 1.62 7.99
C GLN A 109 1.79 0.98 9.37
N GLN A 110 1.78 1.80 10.41
CA GLN A 110 1.43 1.40 11.77
C GLN A 110 0.46 2.41 12.37
N ASN A 111 -0.65 1.91 12.90
CA ASN A 111 -1.67 2.75 13.52
C ASN A 111 -1.97 2.28 14.94
N THR A 112 -2.36 3.21 15.78
CA THR A 112 -2.78 2.97 17.17
C THR A 112 -4.03 3.77 17.43
N ASP A 113 -5.03 3.13 18.03
CA ASP A 113 -6.25 3.74 18.51
C ASP A 113 -6.41 3.38 19.97
N GLN A 114 -6.62 4.36 20.84
CA GLN A 114 -6.79 4.14 22.27
C GLN A 114 -7.97 4.97 22.77
N ILE A 115 -8.94 4.30 23.37
CA ILE A 115 -10.12 4.89 23.98
C ILE A 115 -10.06 4.60 25.48
N ASN A 116 -10.15 5.64 26.29
CA ASN A 116 -10.38 5.54 27.72
C ASN A 116 -11.81 6.04 28.00
N GLU A 117 -12.61 5.24 28.69
CA GLU A 117 -13.97 5.59 29.08
C GLU A 117 -14.11 5.49 30.59
N ALA A 118 -14.87 6.43 31.18
CA ALA A 118 -15.29 6.33 32.56
C ALA A 118 -16.70 6.91 32.73
N THR A 119 -17.58 6.16 33.37
CA THR A 119 -18.94 6.57 33.74
C THR A 119 -19.10 6.49 35.26
N LEU A 120 -19.59 7.57 35.85
CA LEU A 120 -20.05 7.62 37.23
C LEU A 120 -21.55 7.85 37.22
N ARG A 121 -22.32 6.97 37.88
CA ARG A 121 -23.77 7.09 38.03
C ARG A 121 -24.16 6.94 39.49
N ALA A 122 -24.93 7.89 40.00
CA ALA A 122 -25.62 7.77 41.28
C ALA A 122 -27.12 7.57 41.03
N THR A 123 -27.71 6.62 41.73
CA THR A 123 -29.15 6.39 41.74
C THR A 123 -29.70 6.67 43.13
N TRP A 124 -30.71 7.52 43.20
CA TRP A 124 -31.49 7.80 44.39
C TRP A 124 -32.87 7.16 44.25
N ASN A 125 -33.25 6.33 45.21
CA ASN A 125 -34.52 5.61 45.24
C ASN A 125 -35.10 5.54 46.67
N PRO A 126 -35.52 6.67 47.26
CA PRO A 126 -35.94 6.73 48.65
C PRO A 126 -37.17 5.86 48.89
N GLY A 127 -37.08 4.94 49.85
CA GLY A 127 -38.21 4.10 50.28
C GLY A 127 -38.91 3.35 49.13
N ASN A 128 -38.19 3.09 48.03
CA ASN A 128 -38.73 2.52 46.78
C ASN A 128 -39.88 3.31 46.13
N SER A 129 -40.01 4.62 46.37
CA SER A 129 -41.11 5.42 45.83
C SER A 129 -40.81 6.16 44.53
N THR A 130 -39.57 6.64 44.36
CA THR A 130 -39.16 7.49 43.23
C THR A 130 -37.74 7.16 42.83
N LYS A 131 -37.46 6.81 41.57
CA LYS A 131 -36.09 6.53 41.11
C LYS A 131 -35.56 7.67 40.23
N VAL A 132 -34.43 8.26 40.62
CA VAL A 132 -33.69 9.28 39.84
C VAL A 132 -32.24 8.81 39.67
N SER A 133 -31.69 8.90 38.46
CA SER A 133 -30.32 8.45 38.16
C SER A 133 -29.55 9.53 37.43
N PHE A 134 -28.51 10.08 38.05
CA PHE A 134 -27.72 11.15 37.48
C PHE A 134 -26.24 10.82 37.52
N GLY A 135 -25.44 11.51 36.71
CA GLY A 135 -24.04 11.17 36.59
C GLY A 135 -23.32 11.91 35.48
N ALA A 136 -22.15 11.38 35.14
CA ALA A 136 -21.34 11.88 34.04
C ALA A 136 -20.58 10.74 33.36
N GLN A 137 -20.39 10.89 32.06
CA GLN A 137 -19.51 10.06 31.25
C GLN A 137 -18.34 10.91 30.74
N PHE A 138 -17.15 10.32 30.77
CA PHE A 138 -15.92 10.84 30.21
C PHE A 138 -15.40 9.88 29.15
N LEU A 139 -14.99 10.42 28.01
CA LEU A 139 -14.37 9.69 26.93
C LEU A 139 -13.10 10.43 26.48
N ASP A 140 -11.98 9.73 26.41
CA ASP A 140 -10.72 10.21 25.83
C ASP A 140 -10.27 9.25 24.74
N ASP A 141 -10.28 9.73 23.51
CA ASP A 141 -9.97 8.98 22.29
C ASP A 141 -8.70 9.56 21.64
N SER A 142 -7.70 8.71 21.43
CA SER A 142 -6.40 9.05 20.87
C SER A 142 -6.03 8.10 19.74
N TRP A 143 -6.02 8.64 18.53
CA TRP A 143 -5.62 7.93 17.32
C TRP A 143 -4.29 8.47 16.80
N ASN A 144 -3.38 7.56 16.49
CA ASN A 144 -2.05 7.84 15.96
C ASN A 144 -1.80 7.00 14.71
N THR A 145 -1.33 7.63 13.64
CA THR A 145 -0.86 6.95 12.44
C THR A 145 0.56 7.34 12.12
N LYS A 146 1.28 6.42 11.48
CA LYS A 146 2.52 6.71 10.79
C LYS A 146 2.72 5.73 9.65
N GLU A 147 3.46 6.18 8.65
CA GLU A 147 3.93 5.38 7.54
C GLU A 147 5.43 5.59 7.37
N MET A 148 6.13 4.52 7.04
CA MET A 148 7.52 4.56 6.61
C MET A 148 7.58 4.00 5.21
N ASP A 149 8.39 4.57 4.33
CA ASP A 149 8.54 4.10 2.96
C ASP A 149 9.94 4.39 2.39
N THR A 150 10.25 3.75 1.28
CA THR A 150 11.50 3.98 0.53
C THR A 150 11.41 5.14 -0.47
N PHE A 151 10.25 5.78 -0.64
CA PHE A 151 10.12 7.00 -1.42
C PHE A 151 10.77 8.19 -0.70
N THR A 152 10.55 8.27 0.61
CA THR A 152 10.97 9.34 1.50
C THR A 152 12.49 9.50 1.54
N ASN A 153 13.25 8.41 1.39
CA ASN A 153 14.72 8.42 1.35
C ASN A 153 15.30 8.05 -0.03
N ASN A 154 14.47 8.08 -1.08
CA ASN A 154 14.84 7.79 -2.47
C ASN A 154 15.33 6.37 -2.77
N TYR A 155 15.21 5.43 -1.82
CA TYR A 155 15.61 4.05 -2.06
C TYR A 155 14.68 3.28 -2.98
N TRP A 156 13.54 3.85 -3.34
CA TRP A 156 12.70 3.34 -4.43
C TRP A 156 13.43 3.26 -5.78
N GLU A 157 14.50 4.04 -5.96
CA GLU A 157 15.26 4.10 -7.21
C GLU A 157 16.49 3.18 -7.26
N LEU A 158 16.80 2.43 -6.19
CA LEU A 158 18.07 1.68 -6.08
C LEU A 158 18.42 0.79 -7.28
N TRP A 159 17.40 0.28 -7.97
CA TRP A 159 17.55 -0.57 -9.16
C TRP A 159 16.77 -0.05 -10.37
N SER A 160 16.48 1.26 -10.41
CA SER A 160 15.73 1.90 -11.48
C SER A 160 16.49 1.94 -12.80
N GLY A 161 15.77 2.16 -13.90
CA GLY A 161 16.38 2.34 -15.23
C GLY A 161 16.05 1.27 -16.26
N TYR A 162 15.00 0.46 -16.08
CA TYR A 162 14.52 -0.55 -17.02
C TYR A 162 15.51 -1.69 -17.35
N GLY A 163 16.74 -1.71 -16.85
CA GLY A 163 17.71 -2.80 -17.04
C GLY A 163 18.16 -3.01 -18.50
N PRO A 164 19.24 -3.77 -18.74
CA PRO A 164 19.81 -3.95 -20.08
C PRO A 164 18.91 -4.77 -21.01
N ALA A 165 18.17 -5.76 -20.48
CA ALA A 165 17.29 -6.64 -21.25
C ALA A 165 16.15 -5.86 -21.93
N SER A 166 15.74 -4.73 -21.36
CA SER A 166 14.67 -3.90 -21.91
C SER A 166 15.11 -2.96 -23.04
N GLY A 167 16.36 -3.10 -23.49
CA GLY A 167 16.95 -2.25 -24.52
C GLY A 167 17.62 -0.99 -23.97
N ASN A 168 17.66 -0.76 -22.65
CA ASN A 168 18.36 0.42 -22.12
C ASN A 168 19.87 0.38 -22.43
N ALA A 169 20.30 1.20 -23.39
CA ALA A 169 21.68 1.29 -23.84
C ALA A 169 22.61 2.02 -22.86
N ALA A 170 22.05 2.78 -21.91
CA ALA A 170 22.84 3.49 -20.89
C ALA A 170 23.34 2.57 -19.76
N GLY A 171 22.86 1.33 -19.69
CA GLY A 171 23.29 0.34 -18.70
C GLY A 171 22.62 0.47 -17.32
N ASN A 172 21.69 1.42 -17.14
CA ASN A 172 20.98 1.60 -15.87
C ASN A 172 20.04 0.43 -15.56
N GLY A 173 19.79 0.20 -14.27
CA GLY A 173 18.96 -0.88 -13.77
C GLY A 173 19.66 -2.25 -13.80
N VAL A 174 18.87 -3.29 -13.57
CA VAL A 174 19.35 -4.65 -13.32
C VAL A 174 18.71 -5.61 -14.31
N ALA A 175 19.52 -6.56 -14.80
CA ALA A 175 19.03 -7.67 -15.60
C ALA A 175 18.15 -8.58 -14.73
N LEU A 176 16.90 -8.79 -15.14
CA LEU A 176 15.96 -9.64 -14.42
C LEU A 176 15.94 -11.06 -15.02
N PRO A 177 16.07 -12.12 -14.19
CA PRO A 177 15.96 -13.48 -14.67
C PRO A 177 14.56 -13.75 -15.25
N PRO A 178 14.46 -14.38 -16.43
CA PRO A 178 13.18 -14.76 -17.02
C PRO A 178 12.31 -15.63 -16.10
N SER A 179 12.94 -16.38 -15.18
CA SER A 179 12.27 -17.22 -14.18
C SER A 179 11.47 -16.45 -13.14
N LEU A 180 11.65 -15.13 -13.02
CA LEU A 180 10.81 -14.27 -12.18
C LEU A 180 9.42 -14.06 -12.78
N PHE A 181 9.27 -14.32 -14.07
CA PHE A 181 8.07 -14.01 -14.84
C PHE A 181 7.30 -15.25 -15.24
N SER A 182 5.99 -15.12 -15.21
CA SER A 182 5.03 -16.07 -15.75
C SER A 182 3.96 -15.31 -16.51
N THR A 183 2.95 -16.02 -17.03
CA THR A 183 1.85 -15.37 -17.72
C THR A 183 0.53 -16.01 -17.31
N ALA A 184 -0.51 -15.18 -17.14
CA ALA A 184 -1.88 -15.64 -16.92
C ALA A 184 -2.76 -15.31 -18.10
N SER A 185 -3.76 -16.15 -18.35
CA SER A 185 -4.77 -15.88 -19.37
C SER A 185 -5.83 -14.91 -18.84
N VAL A 186 -6.21 -13.95 -19.68
CA VAL A 186 -7.26 -12.97 -19.37
C VAL A 186 -8.67 -13.55 -19.60
N GLY A 187 -8.77 -14.71 -20.27
CA GLY A 187 -9.99 -15.52 -20.36
C GLY A 187 -11.30 -14.76 -20.63
N ASN A 188 -12.41 -15.27 -20.09
CA ASN A 188 -13.73 -14.63 -20.13
C ASN A 188 -14.14 -13.99 -18.77
N TRP A 189 -13.21 -13.93 -17.82
CA TRP A 189 -13.54 -13.62 -16.42
C TRP A 189 -13.62 -12.13 -16.11
N MET A 190 -13.22 -11.25 -17.04
CA MET A 190 -13.38 -9.80 -16.94
C MET A 190 -14.65 -9.32 -17.69
N PRO A 191 -15.77 -9.09 -16.99
CA PRO A 191 -17.02 -8.64 -17.62
C PRO A 191 -16.86 -7.23 -18.19
N GLY A 192 -17.49 -6.95 -19.35
CA GLY A 192 -17.34 -5.66 -20.06
C GLY A 192 -16.17 -5.62 -21.06
N TYR A 193 -15.31 -6.65 -21.03
CA TYR A 193 -14.20 -6.85 -21.98
C TYR A 193 -14.43 -8.11 -22.84
N SER A 194 -15.69 -8.56 -22.94
CA SER A 194 -16.12 -9.71 -23.74
C SER A 194 -16.04 -9.37 -25.22
N GLY A 195 -14.85 -9.47 -25.75
CA GLY A 195 -14.51 -9.21 -27.14
C GLY A 195 -13.01 -9.38 -27.25
N ALA A 196 -12.57 -10.60 -27.56
CA ALA A 196 -11.17 -11.03 -27.61
C ALA A 196 -10.24 -10.19 -28.52
N GLY A 197 -10.72 -9.08 -29.11
CA GLY A 197 -9.94 -8.17 -29.95
C GLY A 197 -9.29 -6.99 -29.21
N ASN A 198 -9.68 -6.69 -27.96
CA ASN A 198 -9.34 -5.41 -27.34
C ASN A 198 -8.44 -5.51 -26.09
N LEU A 199 -8.06 -6.71 -25.65
CA LEU A 199 -7.05 -6.92 -24.61
C LEU A 199 -6.11 -8.05 -25.04
N PRO A 200 -4.85 -8.06 -24.58
CA PRO A 200 -3.97 -9.19 -24.83
C PRO A 200 -4.56 -10.41 -24.14
N GLY A 201 -4.65 -11.56 -24.84
CA GLY A 201 -5.23 -12.78 -24.29
C GLY A 201 -4.47 -13.36 -23.08
N ARG A 202 -3.29 -12.80 -22.79
CA ARG A 202 -2.44 -13.10 -21.65
C ARG A 202 -1.82 -11.81 -21.12
N ILE A 203 -1.47 -11.80 -19.84
CA ILE A 203 -0.68 -10.76 -19.18
C ILE A 203 0.54 -11.38 -18.51
N VAL A 204 1.62 -10.61 -18.38
CA VAL A 204 2.78 -11.01 -17.58
C VAL A 204 2.44 -10.89 -16.10
N MET A 205 2.95 -11.84 -15.32
CA MET A 205 2.86 -11.87 -13.87
C MET A 205 4.23 -12.11 -13.27
N TYR A 206 4.47 -11.50 -12.12
CA TYR A 206 5.63 -11.77 -11.26
C TYR A 206 5.22 -11.59 -9.80
N ASN A 207 6.03 -12.13 -8.90
CA ASN A 207 5.85 -11.93 -7.47
C ASN A 207 6.83 -10.83 -6.99
N PRO A 208 6.34 -9.72 -6.42
CA PRO A 208 7.21 -8.62 -5.99
C PRO A 208 8.16 -9.02 -4.86
N TYR A 209 7.82 -9.98 -4.01
CA TYR A 209 8.76 -10.52 -3.01
C TYR A 209 9.88 -11.35 -3.64
N SER A 210 9.59 -12.12 -4.69
CA SER A 210 10.63 -12.83 -5.45
C SER A 210 11.56 -11.85 -6.15
N LEU A 211 11.01 -10.76 -6.70
CA LEU A 211 11.78 -9.67 -7.28
C LEU A 211 12.67 -8.98 -6.23
N LEU A 212 12.11 -8.61 -5.07
CA LEU A 212 12.88 -8.02 -3.96
C LEU A 212 14.05 -8.91 -3.54
N ASN A 213 13.77 -10.20 -3.27
CA ASN A 213 14.78 -11.16 -2.86
C ASN A 213 15.90 -11.30 -3.89
N TYR A 214 15.60 -11.15 -5.17
CA TYR A 214 16.62 -11.10 -6.21
C TYR A 214 17.40 -9.78 -6.14
N LEU A 215 16.71 -8.64 -6.15
CA LEU A 215 17.30 -7.30 -6.24
C LEU A 215 18.22 -6.94 -5.07
N ILE A 216 17.91 -7.32 -3.83
CA ILE A 216 18.76 -7.01 -2.66
C ILE A 216 20.19 -7.60 -2.75
N HIS A 217 20.39 -8.57 -3.64
CA HIS A 217 21.69 -9.21 -3.91
C HIS A 217 22.37 -8.67 -5.18
N GLN A 218 21.77 -7.70 -5.86
CA GLN A 218 22.30 -7.10 -7.08
C GLN A 218 23.10 -5.84 -6.75
N PRO A 219 24.13 -5.51 -7.55
CA PRO A 219 24.87 -4.28 -7.37
C PRO A 219 23.93 -3.08 -7.48
N VAL A 220 24.18 -2.06 -6.67
CA VAL A 220 23.57 -0.74 -6.79
C VAL A 220 24.62 0.19 -7.35
N ASP A 221 24.27 0.94 -8.39
CA ASP A 221 25.08 2.06 -8.89
C ASP A 221 24.37 3.38 -8.59
N PRO A 222 24.70 4.05 -7.47
CA PRO A 222 24.12 5.34 -7.10
C PRO A 222 24.40 6.45 -8.12
N SER A 223 25.39 6.28 -9.02
CA SER A 223 25.70 7.27 -10.05
C SER A 223 24.80 7.15 -11.28
N GLN A 224 24.17 5.98 -11.48
CA GLN A 224 23.22 5.70 -12.58
C GLN A 224 21.76 5.94 -12.17
N ASN A 225 21.47 5.86 -10.87
CA ASN A 225 20.12 5.86 -10.32
C ASN A 225 19.89 7.12 -9.49
N ALA A 226 19.62 8.25 -10.18
CA ALA A 226 19.36 9.59 -9.64
C ALA A 226 20.31 10.13 -8.55
N VAL A 227 20.52 11.45 -8.57
CA VAL A 227 21.20 12.19 -7.47
C VAL A 227 20.58 11.85 -6.11
N ALA A 228 19.29 11.51 -6.11
CA ALA A 228 18.46 11.14 -4.98
C ALA A 228 18.96 9.91 -4.18
N VAL A 229 19.54 8.89 -4.83
CA VAL A 229 20.12 7.71 -4.14
C VAL A 229 21.46 8.06 -3.50
N ALA A 230 22.27 8.89 -4.15
CA ALA A 230 23.52 9.40 -3.59
C ALA A 230 23.28 10.29 -2.36
N ASP A 231 22.15 11.01 -2.34
CA ASP A 231 21.69 11.82 -1.21
C ASP A 231 20.90 11.02 -0.15
N GLY A 232 20.59 9.74 -0.42
CA GLY A 232 19.86 8.87 0.50
C GLY A 232 20.68 8.57 1.76
N TYR A 233 20.08 8.78 2.94
CA TYR A 233 20.76 8.62 4.22
C TYR A 233 20.05 7.61 5.14
N PRO A 234 20.76 6.62 5.72
CA PRO A 234 22.20 6.35 5.59
C PRO A 234 22.53 5.61 4.29
N ALA A 235 23.58 6.02 3.58
CA ALA A 235 23.98 5.44 2.28
C ALA A 235 23.80 3.92 2.22
N TYR A 236 23.03 3.45 1.23
CA TYR A 236 22.73 2.04 1.08
C TYR A 236 23.94 1.29 0.52
N THR A 237 24.39 0.26 1.23
CA THR A 237 25.62 -0.49 0.90
C THR A 237 25.38 -1.86 0.26
N GLY A 238 24.10 -2.22 0.02
CA GLY A 238 23.73 -3.49 -0.60
C GLY A 238 23.68 -4.69 0.36
N GLY A 239 23.04 -5.78 -0.09
CA GLY A 239 23.04 -7.07 0.61
C GLY A 239 22.00 -7.25 1.72
N TYR A 240 21.10 -6.28 1.91
CA TYR A 240 19.99 -6.35 2.87
C TYR A 240 18.80 -5.56 2.35
N ILE A 241 17.64 -5.67 2.99
CA ILE A 241 16.46 -4.94 2.54
C ILE A 241 16.66 -3.43 2.76
N PRO A 242 16.40 -2.57 1.77
CA PRO A 242 16.54 -1.12 1.93
C PRO A 242 15.72 -0.62 3.12
N PRO A 243 16.28 0.24 3.98
CA PRO A 243 15.54 0.78 5.11
C PRO A 243 14.47 1.75 4.61
N GLU A 244 13.30 1.73 5.25
CA GLU A 244 12.26 2.73 5.05
C GLU A 244 12.55 3.96 5.92
N ALA A 245 12.12 5.14 5.47
CA ALA A 245 12.14 6.36 6.24
C ALA A 245 10.73 6.82 6.59
N LEU A 246 10.56 7.42 7.77
CA LEU A 246 9.28 7.97 8.21
C LEU A 246 8.80 9.06 7.25
N SER A 247 7.67 8.82 6.58
CA SER A 247 7.05 9.79 5.71
C SER A 247 6.54 10.98 6.52
N PRO A 248 7.10 12.20 6.37
CA PRO A 248 6.78 13.32 7.26
C PRO A 248 5.31 13.75 7.20
N THR A 249 4.65 13.51 6.07
CA THR A 249 3.24 13.87 5.86
C THR A 249 2.26 12.78 6.29
N SER A 250 2.76 11.59 6.66
CA SER A 250 1.93 10.44 7.06
C SER A 250 1.61 10.38 8.56
N VAL A 251 2.30 11.21 9.35
CA VAL A 251 2.15 11.23 10.81
C VAL A 251 0.91 12.02 11.17
N GLN A 252 -0.09 11.35 11.73
CA GLN A 252 -1.29 12.00 12.24
C GLN A 252 -1.49 11.65 13.70
N HIS A 253 -1.87 12.66 14.47
CA HIS A 253 -2.37 12.52 15.83
C HIS A 253 -3.74 13.19 15.91
N VAL A 254 -4.76 12.43 16.29
CA VAL A 254 -6.10 12.94 16.55
C VAL A 254 -6.44 12.58 17.99
N ALA A 255 -6.71 13.60 18.79
CA ALA A 255 -7.17 13.44 20.17
C ALA A 255 -8.52 14.12 20.35
N ARG A 256 -9.44 13.45 21.04
CA ARG A 256 -10.76 13.98 21.38
C ARG A 256 -11.10 13.63 22.80
N MET A 257 -11.54 14.63 23.56
CA MET A 257 -12.03 14.46 24.92
C MET A 257 -13.46 14.95 24.99
N ASN A 258 -14.36 14.12 25.50
CA ASN A 258 -15.76 14.44 25.69
C ASN A 258 -16.16 14.25 27.15
N TYR A 259 -17.02 15.15 27.62
CA TYR A 259 -17.66 15.08 28.93
C TYR A 259 -19.15 15.27 28.76
N SER A 260 -19.95 14.35 29.30
CA SER A 260 -21.41 14.32 29.12
C SER A 260 -22.12 14.05 30.45
N PRO A 261 -22.67 15.09 31.12
CA PRO A 261 -23.51 14.91 32.30
C PRO A 261 -24.92 14.43 31.91
N PHE A 262 -25.58 13.68 32.78
CA PHE A 262 -26.96 13.19 32.59
C PHE A 262 -27.75 13.16 33.91
N VAL A 263 -29.09 13.13 33.79
CA VAL A 263 -30.10 12.99 34.86
C VAL A 263 -31.26 12.15 34.32
#